data_AF-W2MII3-F1
#
_entry.id   AF-W2MII3-F1
#
_cell.length_a   1.000
_cell.length_b   1.000
_cell.length_c   1.000
_cell.angle_alpha   90.00
_cell.angle_beta   90.00
_cell.angle_gamma   90.00
#
_symmetry.space_group_name_H-M   'P 1'
#
loop_
_entity.id
_entity.type
_entity.pdbx_description
1 polymer ?
#
loop_
_entity_poly.entity_id
_entity_poly.type
_entity_poly.pdbx_seq_one_letter_code
_entity_poly.pdbx_strand_id
1 'polypeptide(L)'
;MGMKVADIGVRITNYFVDFDRIVDEHELNNWVGRGGRQLMKTRCKLLVKNLFLFVLRVDFERLVAVTHQQAKHNGVALYALVVTRAKSQQHYHTMQYELKSGNALTTKPAVQNK
;
A
#
# COMPACT_ATOMS: atom_id res chain seq x y z
N MET A 1 11.66 3.25 13.36
CA MET A 1 10.20 3.47 13.38
C MET A 1 9.51 2.31 12.69
N GLY A 2 8.98 1.35 13.45
CA GLY A 2 8.20 0.23 12.91
C GLY A 2 6.72 0.57 12.94
N MET A 3 6.11 0.78 11.78
CA MET A 3 4.65 0.95 11.67
C MET A 3 3.97 -0.37 12.02
N LYS A 4 2.96 -0.38 12.89
CA LYS A 4 2.22 -1.61 13.19
C LYS A 4 1.26 -1.90 12.03
N VAL A 5 0.97 -3.18 11.80
CA VAL A 5 0.00 -3.62 10.77
C VAL A 5 -1.37 -2.94 10.96
N ALA A 6 -1.76 -2.67 12.21
CA ALA A 6 -2.99 -1.97 12.55
C ALA A 6 -3.04 -0.53 12.00
N ASP A 7 -1.89 0.16 11.93
CA ASP A 7 -1.82 1.57 11.51
C ASP A 7 -1.90 1.72 9.98
N ILE A 8 -1.67 0.63 9.24
CA ILE A 8 -1.67 0.62 7.77
C ILE A 8 -3.05 0.97 7.23
N GLY A 9 -4.11 0.39 7.82
CA GLY A 9 -5.48 0.65 7.40
C GLY A 9 -5.81 2.14 7.53
N VAL A 10 -5.54 2.71 8.71
CA VAL A 10 -5.79 4.12 9.01
C VAL A 10 -5.05 5.05 8.05
N ARG A 11 -3.76 4.77 7.77
CA ARG A 11 -2.99 5.60 6.83
C ARG A 11 -3.54 5.55 5.41
N ILE A 12 -3.96 4.38 4.94
CA ILE A 12 -4.54 4.24 3.60
C ILE A 12 -5.90 4.93 3.56
N THR A 13 -6.73 4.81 4.61
CA THR A 13 -7.98 5.56 4.72
C THR A 13 -7.73 7.06 4.65
N ASN A 14 -6.79 7.58 5.45
CA ASN A 14 -6.44 9.00 5.46
C ASN A 14 -5.95 9.46 4.08
N TYR A 15 -5.13 8.67 3.40
CA TYR A 15 -4.68 8.98 2.03
C TYR A 15 -5.84 9.19 1.04
N PHE A 16 -6.87 8.34 1.10
CA PHE A 16 -8.03 8.48 0.21
C PHE A 16 -8.93 9.66 0.64
N VAL A 17 -9.10 9.87 1.95
CA VAL A 17 -9.88 10.99 2.50
C VAL A 17 -9.22 12.33 2.19
N ASP A 18 -7.90 12.44 2.35
CA ASP A 18 -7.14 13.64 2.02
C ASP A 18 -7.22 13.94 0.52
N PHE A 19 -7.17 12.91 -0.33
CA PHE A 19 -7.40 13.08 -1.76
C PHE A 19 -8.79 13.65 -2.05
N ASP A 20 -9.84 13.10 -1.40
CA ASP A 20 -11.20 13.62 -1.55
C ASP A 20 -11.32 15.08 -1.08
N ARG A 21 -10.71 15.40 0.05
CA ARG A 21 -10.67 16.77 0.57
C ARG A 21 -10.04 17.74 -0.41
N ILE A 22 -8.90 17.38 -1.00
CA ILE A 22 -8.22 18.19 -2.03
C ILE A 22 -9.10 18.37 -3.27
N VAL A 23 -9.80 17.32 -3.70
CA VAL A 23 -10.69 17.39 -4.87
C VAL A 23 -11.86 18.34 -4.61
N ASP A 24 -12.42 18.31 -3.40
CA ASP A 24 -13.54 19.15 -3.02
C ASP A 24 -13.11 20.61 -2.76
N GLU A 25 -12.00 20.84 -2.05
CA GLU A 25 -11.45 22.18 -1.75
C GLU A 25 -11.06 22.97 -3.02
N HIS A 26 -10.66 22.27 -4.08
CA HIS A 26 -10.21 22.88 -5.32
C HIS A 26 -11.18 22.70 -6.50
N GLU A 27 -12.41 22.28 -6.23
CA GLU A 27 -13.46 22.09 -7.25
C GLU A 27 -13.03 21.19 -8.42
N LEU A 28 -12.14 20.22 -8.16
CA LEU A 28 -11.59 19.31 -9.18
C LEU A 28 -12.55 18.17 -9.51
N ASN A 29 -13.78 18.22 -9.01
CA ASN A 29 -14.81 17.19 -9.22
C ASN A 29 -15.10 16.92 -10.70
N ASN A 30 -15.01 17.94 -11.56
CA ASN A 30 -15.19 17.79 -13.01
C ASN A 30 -14.02 17.05 -13.70
N TRP A 31 -12.87 16.93 -13.05
CA TRP A 31 -11.64 16.35 -13.61
C TRP A 31 -11.31 14.98 -13.02
N VAL A 32 -11.54 14.82 -11.72
CA VAL A 32 -11.12 13.63 -10.92
C VAL A 32 -12.17 13.21 -9.90
N GLY A 33 -13.40 13.71 -10.05
CA GLY A 33 -14.53 13.33 -9.20
C GLY A 33 -15.00 11.90 -9.43
N ARG A 34 -16.10 11.55 -8.76
CA ARG A 34 -16.68 10.20 -8.80
C ARG A 34 -17.64 9.96 -9.97
N GLY A 35 -17.90 10.99 -10.78
CA GLY A 35 -18.88 10.94 -11.87
C GLY A 35 -18.34 10.23 -13.12
N GLY A 36 -19.01 9.15 -13.54
CA GLY A 36 -18.71 8.49 -14.80
C GLY A 36 -17.37 7.72 -14.85
N ARG A 37 -17.24 6.89 -15.88
CA ARG A 37 -16.11 5.94 -16.00
C ARG A 37 -14.77 6.63 -16.24
N GLN A 38 -14.74 7.73 -16.99
CA GLN A 38 -13.48 8.41 -17.35
C GLN A 38 -12.89 9.19 -16.17
N LEU A 39 -13.71 9.92 -15.40
CA LEU A 39 -13.23 10.64 -14.21
C LEU A 39 -12.72 9.65 -13.17
N MET A 40 -13.44 8.54 -12.94
CA MET A 40 -12.98 7.48 -12.05
C MET A 40 -11.64 6.86 -12.51
N LYS A 41 -11.43 6.73 -13.82
CA LYS A 41 -10.16 6.24 -14.37
C LYS A 41 -8.99 7.19 -14.09
N THR A 42 -9.19 8.49 -14.32
CA THR A 42 -8.19 9.53 -14.02
C THR A 42 -7.90 9.58 -12.53
N ARG A 43 -8.94 9.54 -11.70
CA ARG A 43 -8.85 9.48 -10.25
C ARG A 43 -8.01 8.29 -9.77
N CYS A 44 -8.35 7.07 -10.19
CA CYS A 44 -7.60 5.87 -9.83
C CYS A 44 -6.13 5.95 -10.29
N LYS A 45 -5.87 6.51 -11.48
CA LYS A 45 -4.50 6.70 -11.99
C LYS A 45 -3.68 7.65 -11.12
N LEU A 46 -4.26 8.74 -10.64
CA LEU A 46 -3.58 9.69 -9.75
C LEU A 46 -3.30 9.08 -8.38
N LEU A 47 -4.27 8.36 -7.81
CA LEU A 47 -4.09 7.65 -6.54
C LEU A 47 -2.94 6.63 -6.63
N VAL A 48 -2.86 5.84 -7.71
CA VAL A 48 -1.76 4.87 -7.87
C VAL A 48 -0.41 5.57 -8.05
N LYS A 49 -0.35 6.64 -8.86
CA LYS A 49 0.90 7.37 -9.13
C LYS A 49 1.50 8.04 -7.90
N ASN A 50 0.65 8.47 -6.96
CA ASN A 50 1.05 9.21 -5.77
C ASN A 50 1.18 8.33 -4.51
N LEU A 51 1.22 7.00 -4.66
CA LEU A 51 1.58 6.11 -3.55
C LEU A 51 3.05 6.33 -3.16
N PHE A 52 3.27 6.70 -1.89
CA PHE A 52 4.57 7.11 -1.35
C PHE A 52 5.67 6.03 -1.37
N LEU A 53 5.30 4.74 -1.49
CA LEU A 53 6.25 3.63 -1.51
C LEU A 53 6.56 3.23 -2.95
N PHE A 54 7.71 3.66 -3.47
CA PHE A 54 8.15 3.38 -4.85
C PHE A 54 8.08 1.88 -5.23
N VAL A 55 8.52 1.00 -4.33
CA VAL A 55 8.46 -0.46 -4.52
C VAL A 55 7.00 -0.94 -4.64
N LEU A 56 6.11 -0.42 -3.79
CA LEU A 56 4.69 -0.73 -3.89
C LEU A 56 4.09 -0.14 -5.17
N ARG A 57 4.47 1.07 -5.58
CA ARG A 57 3.95 1.70 -6.79
C ARG A 57 4.18 0.84 -8.04
N VAL A 58 5.40 0.34 -8.25
CA VAL A 58 5.72 -0.52 -9.41
C VAL A 58 4.90 -1.81 -9.37
N ASP A 59 4.78 -2.43 -8.19
CA ASP A 59 4.00 -3.65 -8.04
C ASP A 59 2.50 -3.40 -8.23
N PHE A 60 1.99 -2.25 -7.79
CA PHE A 60 0.62 -1.81 -8.01
C PHE A 60 0.33 -1.54 -9.47
N GLU A 61 1.21 -0.82 -10.18
CA GLU A 61 1.07 -0.56 -11.61
C GLU A 61 1.01 -1.88 -12.39
N ARG A 62 1.86 -2.86 -12.05
CA ARG A 62 1.84 -4.19 -12.64
C ARG A 62 0.57 -4.98 -12.30
N LEU A 63 0.14 -5.00 -11.03
CA LEU A 63 -1.06 -5.72 -10.60
C LEU A 63 -2.32 -5.17 -11.24
N VAL A 64 -2.47 -3.85 -11.26
CA VAL A 64 -3.60 -3.18 -11.90
C VAL A 64 -3.56 -3.40 -13.42
N ALA A 65 -2.38 -3.46 -14.04
CA ALA A 65 -2.26 -3.74 -15.48
C ALA A 65 -2.66 -5.16 -15.87
N VAL A 66 -2.26 -6.17 -15.08
CA VAL A 66 -2.32 -7.59 -15.48
C VAL A 66 -3.49 -8.34 -14.85
N THR A 67 -3.72 -8.20 -13.54
CA THR A 67 -4.63 -9.09 -12.79
C THR A 67 -5.85 -8.39 -12.22
N HIS A 68 -5.75 -7.10 -11.89
CA HIS A 68 -6.79 -6.34 -11.19
C HIS A 68 -7.24 -5.13 -12.02
N GLN A 69 -7.52 -5.35 -13.31
CA GLN A 69 -7.87 -4.28 -14.26
C GLN A 69 -9.10 -3.46 -13.83
N GLN A 70 -10.01 -4.05 -13.04
CA GLN A 70 -11.17 -3.35 -12.50
C GLN A 70 -10.78 -2.18 -11.58
N ALA A 71 -9.64 -2.27 -10.87
CA ALA A 71 -9.14 -1.19 -10.03
C ALA A 71 -8.73 0.06 -10.83
N LYS A 72 -8.55 -0.04 -12.16
CA LYS A 72 -8.29 1.11 -13.03
C LYS A 72 -9.45 2.10 -13.09
N HIS A 73 -10.68 1.63 -12.87
CA HIS A 73 -11.90 2.44 -13.01
C HIS A 73 -12.89 2.21 -11.88
N ASN A 74 -12.42 1.67 -10.75
CA ASN A 74 -13.21 1.45 -9.56
C ASN A 74 -12.38 1.78 -8.32
N GLY A 75 -12.69 2.92 -7.68
CA GLY A 75 -11.98 3.40 -6.49
C GLY A 75 -12.11 2.48 -5.28
N VAL A 76 -13.24 1.75 -5.15
CA VAL A 76 -13.45 0.78 -4.05
C VAL A 76 -12.55 -0.45 -4.24
N ALA A 77 -12.51 -0.98 -5.47
CA ALA A 77 -11.62 -2.09 -5.81
C ALA A 77 -10.14 -1.69 -5.66
N LEU A 78 -9.79 -0.45 -6.02
CA LEU A 78 -8.45 0.09 -5.82
C LEU A 78 -8.10 0.17 -4.33
N TYR A 79 -8.97 0.74 -3.50
CA TYR A 79 -8.77 0.82 -2.06
C TYR A 79 -8.53 -0.57 -1.43
N ALA A 80 -9.39 -1.54 -1.74
CA ALA A 80 -9.26 -2.90 -1.23
C ALA A 80 -7.93 -3.56 -1.64
N LEU A 81 -7.47 -3.32 -2.88
CA LEU A 81 -6.19 -3.80 -3.37
C LEU A 81 -5.01 -3.15 -2.61
N VAL A 82 -5.06 -1.83 -2.39
CA VAL A 82 -4.07 -1.04 -1.64
C VAL A 82 -3.92 -1.58 -0.22
N VAL A 83 -5.02 -1.75 0.50
CA VAL A 83 -5.02 -2.29 1.86
C VAL A 83 -4.46 -3.71 1.90
N THR A 84 -4.93 -4.59 1.02
CA THR A 84 -4.51 -6.00 1.00
C THR A 84 -3.01 -6.11 0.79
N ARG A 85 -2.45 -5.44 -0.23
CA ARG A 85 -1.02 -5.54 -0.52
C ARG A 85 -0.15 -4.89 0.54
N ALA A 86 -0.56 -3.73 1.07
CA ALA A 86 0.22 -3.06 2.12
C ALA A 86 0.31 -3.95 3.38
N LYS A 87 -0.80 -4.61 3.75
CA LYS A 87 -0.80 -5.60 4.85
C LYS A 87 0.10 -6.79 4.55
N SER A 88 0.01 -7.38 3.35
CA SER A 88 0.89 -8.49 2.95
C SER A 88 2.36 -8.09 3.00
N GLN A 89 2.72 -6.92 2.47
CA GLN A 89 4.09 -6.40 2.47
C GLN A 89 4.62 -6.26 3.90
N GLN A 90 3.82 -5.70 4.80
CA GLN A 90 4.22 -5.55 6.20
C GLN A 90 4.36 -6.90 6.89
N HIS A 91 3.47 -7.86 6.61
CA HIS A 91 3.57 -9.21 7.14
C HIS A 91 4.87 -9.88 6.70
N TYR A 92 5.22 -9.83 5.42
CA TYR A 92 6.50 -10.33 4.92
C TYR A 92 7.70 -9.65 5.58
N HIS A 93 7.68 -8.32 5.73
CA HIS A 93 8.76 -7.60 6.39
C HIS A 93 8.89 -8.00 7.87
N THR A 94 7.77 -8.21 8.56
CA THR A 94 7.75 -8.64 9.96
C THR A 94 8.31 -10.06 10.10
N MET A 95 7.85 -11.01 9.29
CA MET A 95 8.40 -12.38 9.28
C MET A 95 9.90 -12.41 8.96
N GLN A 96 10.34 -11.65 7.96
CA GLN A 96 11.76 -11.56 7.59
C GLN A 96 12.61 -10.98 8.73
N TYR A 97 12.07 -10.01 9.46
CA TYR A 97 12.72 -9.47 10.64
C TYR A 97 12.80 -10.50 11.76
N GLU A 98 11.71 -11.23 12.05
CA GLU A 98 11.67 -12.30 13.05
C GLU A 98 12.66 -13.43 12.72
N LEU A 99 12.72 -13.90 11.47
CA LEU A 99 13.67 -14.93 11.03
C LEU A 99 15.13 -14.48 11.17
N LYS A 100 15.44 -13.23 10.82
CA LYS A 100 16.79 -12.65 10.98
C LYS A 100 17.15 -12.44 12.45
N SER A 101 16.17 -12.14 13.29
CA SER A 101 16.38 -11.92 14.73
C SER A 101 16.46 -13.24 15.51
N GLY A 102 15.76 -14.30 15.05
CA GLY A 102 15.78 -15.63 15.66
C GLY A 102 17.09 -16.40 15.46
N ASN A 103 17.84 -16.11 14.40
CA ASN A 103 19.18 -16.70 14.17
C ASN A 103 20.31 -16.06 15.00
N ALA A 104 20.03 -14.99 15.75
CA ALA A 104 21.05 -14.30 16.56
C ALA A 104 21.27 -14.93 17.96
N LEU A 105 20.51 -15.96 18.34
CA LEU A 105 20.58 -16.58 19.67
C LEU A 105 21.24 -17.97 19.73
N THR A 106 21.79 -18.49 18.63
CA THR A 106 22.49 -19.79 18.66
C THR A 106 23.83 -19.76 17.94
N THR A 107 24.75 -18.91 18.38
CA THR A 107 26.18 -19.07 18.10
C THR A 107 27.02 -18.50 19.25
N LYS A 108 27.08 -19.25 20.34
CA LYS A 108 28.31 -19.32 21.15
C LYS A 108 28.75 -20.78 21.20
N PRO A 109 29.83 -21.18 20.50
CA PRO A 109 30.52 -22.42 20.83
C PRO A 109 31.32 -22.15 22.10
N ALA A 110 30.85 -22.67 23.23
CA ALA A 110 31.71 -22.80 24.41
C ALA A 110 32.62 -24.01 24.17
N VAL A 111 33.80 -23.72 23.64
CA VAL A 111 34.96 -24.62 23.58
C VAL A 111 35.29 -25.13 24.98
N GLN A 112 35.54 -26.43 25.07
CA GLN A 112 36.03 -27.19 26.22
C GLN A 112 37.28 -26.55 26.85
N ASN A 113 37.44 -26.65 28.17
CA ASN A 113 38.78 -26.77 28.75
C ASN A 113 38.79 -27.42 30.13
N LYS A 114 39.53 -28.54 30.18
CA LYS A 114 40.24 -29.22 31.27
C LYS A 114 39.48 -29.71 32.51
#